data_AF-A0AA46UQY7-F1
#
_entry.id   AF-A0AA46UQY7-F1
#
_cell.length_a   1.000
_cell.length_b   1.000
_cell.length_c   1.000
_cell.angle_alpha   90.00
_cell.angle_beta   90.00
_cell.angle_gamma   90.00
#
_symmetry.space_group_name_H-M   'P 1'
#
loop_
_entity.id
_entity.type
_entity.pdbx_description
1 polymer ?
#
loop_
_entity_poly.entity_id
_entity_poly.type
_entity_poly.pdbx_seq_one_letter_code
_entity_poly.pdbx_strand_id
1 'polypeptide(L)'
;MITIKKYGKAFTDKDVERLTTHFNALFENNIDIGISFHEKDDKPFHAMTHIFNNDNRFKSDFINSECSSESIIDAIQNSIESHLKFISCKHRELKPHITKEGVLVTNGVMECSECGMLTLPSVEDAGSERRTILLSAFGKAKERYYTTLFNWSGISIQGGDNGVVISAAKGKSYATSFFEAFPTIHNVKTFIRGEGATLVEAEQDAYEKLNKKMNCKEHDWVRTDGRVERKDGYATCTKCALSGHALEPTTECTICKSPAKLTNLDQFYCDAHYNKLSFEELYKNDVAFNKERYEDPDSIIPIETEGELKSENFESYLSNKFYVLLRDQSLESGTPLSKEESFYLTRKFIQIVKKHIYEIKGYQNFTEIPDIESKGFKNNMECLEKNMTEYLNKKSKNDELAFASLFLGWLKFAGIKN
;
A
#
# COMPACT_ATOMS: atom_id res chain seq x y z
N MET A 1 33.44 3.29 -28.21
CA MET A 1 34.02 1.95 -28.08
C MET A 1 32.98 1.03 -27.47
N ILE A 2 32.65 -0.06 -28.15
CA ILE A 2 31.79 -1.11 -27.63
C ILE A 2 32.62 -1.97 -26.67
N THR A 3 32.12 -2.19 -25.45
CA THR A 3 32.72 -3.10 -24.46
C THR A 3 31.75 -4.23 -24.16
N ILE A 4 32.13 -5.49 -24.40
CA ILE A 4 31.28 -6.63 -24.10
C ILE A 4 31.72 -7.30 -22.80
N LYS A 5 30.79 -7.45 -21.85
CA LYS A 5 30.98 -8.15 -20.57
C LYS A 5 30.18 -9.45 -20.58
N LYS A 6 30.82 -10.55 -20.22
CA LYS A 6 30.23 -11.88 -20.15
C LYS A 6 29.61 -12.14 -18.78
N TYR A 7 28.39 -12.67 -18.78
CA TYR A 7 27.72 -13.21 -17.61
C TYR A 7 27.35 -14.69 -17.87
N GLY A 8 27.90 -15.62 -17.08
CA GLY A 8 27.68 -17.06 -17.24
C GLY A 8 28.85 -17.82 -17.89
N LYS A 9 28.67 -19.10 -18.23
CA LYS A 9 29.76 -19.99 -18.70
C LYS A 9 29.85 -20.19 -20.21
N ALA A 10 28.92 -19.65 -20.99
CA ALA A 10 28.73 -20.02 -22.41
C ALA A 10 29.82 -19.54 -23.39
N PHE A 11 30.59 -18.50 -23.06
CA PHE A 11 31.63 -17.93 -23.94
C PHE A 11 33.03 -18.06 -23.35
N THR A 12 34.07 -18.18 -24.17
CA THR A 12 35.45 -17.97 -23.73
C THR A 12 35.81 -16.48 -23.79
N ASP A 13 36.87 -16.07 -23.09
CA ASP A 13 37.34 -14.68 -23.16
C ASP A 13 37.75 -14.29 -24.58
N LYS A 14 38.21 -15.27 -25.37
CA LYS A 14 38.55 -15.11 -26.79
C LYS A 14 37.33 -14.84 -27.67
N ASP A 15 36.17 -15.42 -27.33
CA ASP A 15 34.92 -15.15 -28.05
C ASP A 15 34.42 -13.73 -27.76
N VAL A 16 34.53 -13.29 -26.50
CA VAL A 16 34.22 -11.91 -26.10
C VAL A 16 35.12 -10.91 -26.82
N GLU A 17 36.42 -11.18 -26.91
CA GLU A 17 37.37 -10.34 -27.65
C GLU A 17 37.00 -10.24 -29.13
N ARG A 18 36.72 -11.37 -29.79
CA ARG A 18 36.29 -11.39 -31.20
C ARG A 18 35.02 -10.61 -31.46
N LEU A 19 34.00 -10.79 -30.62
CA LEU A 19 32.75 -10.04 -30.71
C LEU A 19 32.99 -8.55 -30.48
N THR A 20 33.82 -8.20 -29.50
CA THR A 20 34.18 -6.81 -29.20
C THR A 20 34.89 -6.15 -30.40
N THR A 21 35.86 -6.83 -31.01
CA THR A 21 36.54 -6.33 -32.21
C THR A 21 35.57 -6.17 -33.38
N HIS A 22 34.71 -7.16 -33.61
CA HIS A 22 33.73 -7.12 -34.68
C HIS A 22 32.79 -5.91 -34.56
N PHE A 23 32.20 -5.68 -33.38
CA PHE A 23 31.26 -4.58 -33.19
C PHE A 23 31.91 -3.20 -33.09
N ASN A 24 33.16 -3.11 -32.62
CA ASN A 24 33.92 -1.85 -32.71
C ASN A 24 34.26 -1.45 -34.15
N ALA A 25 34.28 -2.40 -35.11
CA ALA A 25 34.44 -2.08 -36.53
C ALA A 25 33.13 -1.60 -37.19
N LEU A 26 31.98 -1.96 -36.61
CA LEU A 26 30.65 -1.62 -37.13
C LEU A 26 30.05 -0.36 -36.49
N PHE A 27 30.41 -0.06 -35.25
CA PHE A 27 29.83 1.02 -34.46
C PHE A 27 30.89 1.90 -33.81
N GLU A 28 30.76 3.21 -33.96
CA GLU A 28 31.68 4.21 -33.36
C GLU A 28 31.26 4.67 -31.96
N ASN A 29 30.16 4.14 -31.43
CA ASN A 29 29.54 4.57 -30.17
C ASN A 29 30.22 3.96 -28.94
N ASN A 30 30.10 4.63 -27.79
CA ASN A 30 30.60 4.14 -26.50
C ASN A 30 29.49 3.43 -25.73
N ILE A 31 29.42 2.10 -25.82
CA ILE A 31 28.32 1.28 -25.28
C ILE A 31 28.91 0.09 -24.53
N ASP A 32 28.51 -0.09 -23.28
CA ASP A 32 28.84 -1.28 -22.49
C ASP A 32 27.69 -2.30 -22.59
N ILE A 33 27.97 -3.50 -23.09
CA ILE A 33 26.96 -4.55 -23.32
C ILE A 33 27.26 -5.75 -22.40
N GLY A 34 26.28 -6.13 -21.58
CA GLY A 34 26.31 -7.35 -20.79
C GLY A 34 25.51 -8.47 -21.46
N ILE A 35 26.19 -9.57 -21.78
CA ILE A 35 25.57 -10.73 -22.43
C ILE A 35 25.39 -11.85 -21.39
N SER A 36 24.15 -12.30 -21.20
CA SER A 36 23.82 -13.54 -20.52
C SER A 36 23.25 -14.57 -21.50
N PHE A 37 23.33 -15.85 -21.17
CA PHE A 37 22.82 -16.93 -22.02
C PHE A 37 21.83 -17.77 -21.21
N HIS A 38 20.70 -18.10 -21.82
CA HIS A 38 19.62 -18.84 -21.19
C HIS A 38 19.15 -19.96 -22.13
N GLU A 39 19.25 -21.21 -21.70
CA GLU A 39 18.67 -22.34 -22.44
C GLU A 39 17.18 -22.46 -22.08
N LYS A 40 16.32 -22.63 -23.08
CA LYS A 40 14.90 -22.90 -22.89
C LYS A 40 14.48 -24.04 -23.81
N ASP A 41 13.89 -25.08 -23.23
CA ASP A 41 13.30 -26.23 -23.95
C ASP A 41 14.24 -26.91 -24.96
N ASP A 42 15.50 -27.18 -24.56
CA ASP A 42 16.56 -27.82 -25.38
C ASP A 42 16.87 -27.10 -26.71
N LYS A 43 16.45 -25.84 -26.84
CA LYS A 43 16.85 -24.95 -27.94
C LYS A 43 17.73 -23.83 -27.39
N PRO A 44 18.88 -23.55 -28.01
CA PRO A 44 19.69 -22.40 -27.63
C PRO A 44 18.85 -21.13 -27.87
N PHE A 45 18.54 -20.42 -26.79
CA PHE A 45 17.86 -19.12 -26.86
C PHE A 45 18.83 -18.04 -26.37
N HIS A 46 18.96 -16.96 -27.14
CA HIS A 46 19.80 -15.84 -26.76
C HIS A 46 18.92 -14.79 -26.06
N ALA A 47 19.01 -14.67 -24.73
CA ALA A 47 18.39 -13.55 -24.01
C ALA A 47 19.50 -12.60 -23.54
N MET A 48 19.58 -11.43 -24.14
CA MET A 48 20.57 -10.41 -23.79
C MET A 48 19.96 -9.41 -22.80
N THR A 49 20.62 -9.21 -21.67
CA THR A 49 19.94 -8.62 -20.50
C THR A 49 20.44 -7.21 -20.15
N HIS A 50 21.60 -6.73 -20.63
CA HIS A 50 22.13 -5.44 -20.15
C HIS A 50 22.82 -4.59 -21.22
N ILE A 51 22.42 -3.33 -21.35
CA ILE A 51 23.21 -2.27 -21.99
C ILE A 51 23.37 -1.15 -20.96
N PHE A 52 24.61 -0.89 -20.53
CA PHE A 52 24.91 0.18 -19.58
C PHE A 52 25.27 1.45 -20.36
N ASN A 53 24.58 2.55 -20.04
CA ASN A 53 24.98 3.89 -20.47
C ASN A 53 25.49 4.70 -19.26
N ASN A 54 26.59 5.42 -19.45
CA ASN A 54 27.25 6.26 -18.44
C ASN A 54 26.55 7.62 -18.22
N ASP A 55 25.41 7.89 -18.86
CA ASP A 55 24.82 9.23 -18.88
C ASP A 55 24.08 9.63 -17.59
N ASN A 56 24.09 8.82 -16.52
CA ASN A 56 23.49 9.11 -15.20
C ASN A 56 22.02 9.59 -15.17
N ARG A 57 21.36 9.73 -16.33
CA ARG A 57 19.98 10.19 -16.46
C ARG A 57 18.96 9.16 -15.98
N PHE A 58 19.38 7.91 -15.89
CA PHE A 58 18.59 6.82 -15.36
C PHE A 58 19.49 5.86 -14.57
N LYS A 59 19.06 5.50 -13.35
CA LYS A 59 19.79 4.54 -12.49
C LYS A 59 19.75 3.17 -13.15
N SER A 60 20.88 2.73 -13.71
CA SER A 60 21.09 1.36 -14.21
C SER A 60 19.91 0.85 -15.05
N ASP A 61 19.73 1.41 -16.25
CA ASP A 61 18.65 1.00 -17.13
C ASP A 61 18.87 -0.43 -17.64
N PHE A 62 18.01 -1.32 -17.16
CA PHE A 62 17.81 -2.63 -17.77
C PHE A 62 17.00 -2.42 -19.04
N ILE A 63 17.66 -2.16 -20.17
CA ILE A 63 17.01 -2.34 -21.47
C ILE A 63 16.92 -3.85 -21.69
N ASN A 64 15.80 -4.42 -21.28
CA ASN A 64 15.50 -5.83 -21.48
C ASN A 64 15.05 -6.02 -22.94
N SER A 65 16.00 -6.06 -23.88
CA SER A 65 15.72 -6.40 -25.27
C SER A 65 15.76 -7.91 -25.41
N GLU A 66 14.61 -8.56 -25.23
CA GLU A 66 14.44 -9.96 -25.62
C GLU A 66 14.48 -10.06 -27.15
N CYS A 67 15.69 -10.13 -27.71
CA CYS A 67 15.91 -10.40 -29.12
C CYS A 67 16.04 -11.92 -29.33
N SER A 68 14.95 -12.58 -29.70
CA SER A 68 14.98 -13.95 -30.18
C SER A 68 15.64 -14.00 -31.56
N SER A 69 16.93 -14.32 -31.63
CA SER A 69 17.63 -14.63 -32.88
C SER A 69 18.29 -16.00 -32.79
N GLU A 70 18.43 -16.70 -33.92
CA GLU A 70 19.27 -17.91 -34.03
C GLU A 70 20.77 -17.57 -34.09
N SER A 71 21.10 -16.29 -34.29
CA SER A 71 22.46 -15.75 -34.38
C SER A 71 22.73 -14.76 -33.26
N ILE A 72 23.77 -15.02 -32.46
CA ILE A 72 24.23 -14.08 -31.43
C ILE A 72 24.70 -12.75 -32.02
N ILE A 73 25.26 -12.75 -33.23
CA ILE A 73 25.70 -11.52 -33.89
C ILE A 73 24.47 -10.64 -34.15
N ASP A 74 23.42 -11.21 -34.72
CA ASP A 74 22.19 -10.49 -35.03
C ASP A 74 21.51 -9.98 -33.76
N ALA A 75 21.54 -10.78 -32.68
CA ALA A 75 21.00 -10.37 -31.38
C ALA A 75 21.75 -9.16 -30.80
N ILE A 76 23.09 -9.17 -30.84
CA ILE A 76 23.92 -8.05 -30.37
C ILE A 76 23.68 -6.83 -31.25
N GLN A 77 23.69 -6.99 -32.57
CA GLN A 77 23.45 -5.90 -33.51
C GLN A 77 22.09 -5.24 -33.29
N ASN A 78 21.00 -6.03 -33.25
CA ASN A 78 19.64 -5.53 -33.03
C ASN A 78 19.52 -4.74 -31.74
N SER A 79 20.25 -5.13 -30.70
CA SER A 79 20.20 -4.45 -29.41
C SER A 79 21.02 -3.17 -29.38
N ILE A 80 22.19 -3.14 -30.06
CA ILE A 80 22.94 -1.90 -30.30
C ILE A 80 22.07 -0.92 -31.08
N GLU A 81 21.46 -1.35 -32.18
CA GLU A 81 20.58 -0.52 -33.00
C GLU A 81 19.38 -0.01 -32.20
N SER A 82 18.76 -0.88 -31.39
CA SER A 82 17.66 -0.50 -30.49
C SER A 82 18.11 0.54 -29.46
N HIS A 83 19.32 0.41 -28.90
CA HIS A 83 19.89 1.38 -27.98
C HIS A 83 20.22 2.72 -28.67
N LEU A 84 20.77 2.69 -29.89
CA LEU A 84 21.02 3.90 -30.67
C LEU A 84 19.73 4.63 -31.02
N LYS A 85 18.67 3.88 -31.35
CA LYS A 85 17.33 4.41 -31.55
C LYS A 85 16.74 4.98 -30.26
N PHE A 86 17.02 4.35 -29.12
CA PHE A 86 16.64 4.85 -27.80
C PHE A 86 17.29 6.20 -27.49
N ILE A 87 18.62 6.29 -27.48
CA ILE A 87 19.33 7.52 -27.10
C ILE A 87 19.04 8.72 -28.01
N SER A 88 18.58 8.47 -29.24
CA SER A 88 18.18 9.51 -30.19
C SER A 88 16.70 9.89 -30.11
N CYS A 89 15.88 9.08 -29.43
CA CYS A 89 14.45 9.32 -29.26
C CYS A 89 14.18 10.28 -28.11
N LYS A 90 13.13 11.10 -28.25
CA LYS A 90 12.72 12.07 -27.22
C LYS A 90 11.71 11.48 -26.21
N HIS A 91 11.22 10.27 -26.47
CA HIS A 91 10.23 9.54 -25.64
C HIS A 91 9.00 10.36 -25.25
N ARG A 92 8.51 11.20 -26.17
CA ARG A 92 7.37 12.08 -25.91
C ARG A 92 6.04 11.36 -25.91
N GLU A 93 5.94 10.27 -26.68
CA GLU A 93 4.72 9.50 -26.85
C GLU A 93 4.96 8.06 -26.42
N LEU A 94 4.26 7.69 -25.34
CA LEU A 94 4.19 6.33 -24.82
C LEU A 94 2.80 5.77 -25.11
N LYS A 95 2.72 4.51 -25.50
CA LYS A 95 1.47 3.78 -25.73
C LYS A 95 1.46 2.50 -24.88
N PRO A 96 0.29 1.94 -24.56
CA PRO A 96 0.22 0.66 -23.87
C PRO A 96 0.91 -0.43 -24.68
N HIS A 97 1.72 -1.27 -24.02
CA HIS A 97 2.39 -2.38 -24.69
C HIS A 97 1.42 -3.55 -24.92
N ILE A 98 1.42 -4.08 -26.14
CA ILE A 98 0.64 -5.25 -26.54
C ILE A 98 1.63 -6.32 -26.98
N THR A 99 1.54 -7.53 -26.43
CA THR A 99 2.41 -8.64 -26.81
C THR A 99 2.17 -9.05 -28.27
N LYS A 100 3.05 -9.87 -28.84
CA LYS A 100 2.90 -10.37 -30.22
C LYS A 100 1.59 -11.15 -30.41
N GLU A 101 1.07 -11.74 -29.35
CA GLU A 101 -0.19 -12.49 -29.30
C GLU A 101 -1.42 -11.58 -29.16
N GLY A 102 -1.24 -10.26 -29.13
CA GLY A 102 -2.33 -9.29 -28.99
C GLY A 102 -2.78 -9.05 -27.55
N VAL A 103 -2.01 -9.50 -26.56
CA VAL A 103 -2.38 -9.35 -25.13
C VAL A 103 -1.87 -8.01 -24.61
N LEU A 104 -2.77 -7.21 -24.03
CA LEU A 104 -2.40 -5.97 -23.35
C LEU A 104 -1.61 -6.28 -22.08
N VAL A 105 -0.41 -5.71 -21.98
CA VAL A 105 0.41 -5.81 -20.77
C VAL A 105 -0.04 -4.76 -19.77
N THR A 106 -0.57 -5.22 -18.64
CA THR A 106 -1.14 -4.35 -17.60
C THR A 106 -0.20 -4.07 -16.45
N ASN A 107 1.08 -4.46 -16.52
CA ASN A 107 2.00 -4.31 -15.39
C ASN A 107 2.69 -2.93 -15.33
N GLY A 108 2.16 -1.90 -15.98
CA GLY A 108 2.79 -0.57 -16.08
C GLY A 108 3.86 -0.42 -17.15
N VAL A 109 4.19 -1.49 -17.88
CA VAL A 109 5.09 -1.39 -19.03
C VAL A 109 4.37 -0.70 -20.19
N MET A 110 4.94 0.42 -20.64
CA MET A 110 4.52 1.18 -21.80
C MET A 110 5.54 1.00 -22.92
N GLU A 111 5.15 1.17 -24.17
CA GLU A 111 6.00 1.14 -25.34
C GLU A 111 6.13 2.55 -25.93
N CYS A 112 7.34 2.99 -26.25
CA CYS A 112 7.50 4.26 -26.96
C CYS A 112 7.03 4.12 -28.41
N SER A 113 6.14 5.01 -28.85
CA SER A 113 5.58 4.99 -30.21
C SER A 113 6.63 5.20 -31.31
N GLU A 114 7.72 5.91 -31.00
CA GLU A 114 8.79 6.22 -31.96
C GLU A 114 9.85 5.11 -32.00
N CYS A 115 10.39 4.71 -30.84
CA CYS A 115 11.49 3.76 -30.79
C CYS A 115 11.06 2.30 -30.60
N GLY A 116 9.86 2.04 -30.08
CA GLY A 116 9.37 0.69 -29.75
C GLY A 116 9.91 0.14 -28.42
N MET A 117 10.65 0.96 -27.66
CA MET A 117 11.27 0.51 -26.42
C MET A 117 10.25 0.49 -25.28
N LEU A 118 10.38 -0.50 -24.41
CA LEU A 118 9.54 -0.71 -23.25
C LEU A 118 10.03 0.08 -22.03
N THR A 119 9.11 0.69 -21.28
CA THR A 119 9.39 1.34 -20.00
C THR A 119 9.42 0.33 -18.86
N LEU A 120 9.98 0.74 -17.72
CA LEU A 120 9.70 0.04 -16.46
C LEU A 120 8.24 0.28 -16.03
N PRO A 121 7.66 -0.64 -15.24
CA PRO A 121 6.33 -0.56 -14.64
C PRO A 121 5.93 0.78 -13.98
N SER A 122 6.90 1.62 -13.60
CA SER A 122 6.68 2.80 -12.76
C SER A 122 6.63 4.12 -13.55
N VAL A 123 6.70 4.09 -14.88
CA VAL A 123 6.62 5.33 -15.68
C VAL A 123 5.15 5.66 -15.92
N GLU A 124 4.62 6.56 -15.08
CA GLU A 124 3.28 7.12 -15.27
C GLU A 124 3.26 7.94 -16.57
N ASP A 125 2.30 7.64 -17.45
CA ASP A 125 1.98 8.51 -18.57
C ASP A 125 1.25 9.75 -18.01
N ALA A 126 1.94 10.89 -18.00
CA ALA A 126 1.44 12.15 -17.45
C ALA A 126 0.17 12.68 -18.14
N GLY A 127 -0.23 12.11 -19.29
CA GLY A 127 -1.47 12.43 -20.00
C GLY A 127 -2.58 11.37 -19.88
N SER A 128 -2.34 10.25 -19.21
CA SER A 128 -3.26 9.11 -19.16
C SER A 128 -4.27 9.22 -18.01
N GLU A 129 -5.56 9.00 -18.31
CA GLU A 129 -6.61 8.81 -17.28
C GLU A 129 -6.48 7.48 -16.52
N ARG A 130 -5.60 6.58 -16.97
CA ARG A 130 -5.27 5.31 -16.33
C ARG A 130 -4.23 5.51 -15.25
N ARG A 131 -4.33 4.69 -14.20
CA ARG A 131 -3.44 4.74 -13.05
C ARG A 131 -2.70 3.44 -12.88
N THR A 132 -1.43 3.54 -12.50
CA THR A 132 -0.66 2.37 -12.08
C THR A 132 -0.71 2.25 -10.57
N ILE A 133 -1.15 1.09 -10.08
CA ILE A 133 -1.17 0.75 -8.65
C ILE A 133 -0.14 -0.31 -8.34
N LEU A 134 0.47 -0.21 -7.16
CA LEU A 134 1.24 -1.29 -6.58
C LEU A 134 0.27 -2.34 -6.03
N LEU A 135 0.43 -3.59 -6.47
CA LEU A 135 -0.42 -4.69 -6.02
C LEU A 135 -0.15 -5.03 -4.57
N SER A 136 -1.23 -5.21 -3.82
CA SER A 136 -1.19 -5.72 -2.45
C SER A 136 -0.70 -7.17 -2.48
N ALA A 137 0.54 -7.39 -2.04
CA ALA A 137 1.10 -8.73 -1.89
C ALA A 137 0.94 -9.22 -0.44
N PHE A 138 0.42 -10.44 -0.28
CA PHE A 138 0.66 -11.22 0.93
C PHE A 138 2.09 -11.78 0.87
N GLY A 139 3.01 -11.22 1.66
CA GLY A 139 4.39 -11.72 1.82
C GLY A 139 5.46 -11.02 0.97
N LYS A 140 6.69 -11.56 1.01
CA LYS A 140 7.93 -11.03 0.40
C LYS A 140 7.98 -11.11 -1.14
N ALA A 141 6.86 -10.99 -1.83
CA ALA A 141 6.85 -11.00 -3.30
C ALA A 141 7.45 -9.70 -3.84
N LYS A 142 8.18 -9.79 -4.97
CA LYS A 142 8.67 -8.64 -5.74
C LYS A 142 7.54 -7.65 -5.99
N GLU A 143 7.85 -6.35 -5.99
CA GLU A 143 6.90 -5.30 -6.34
C GLU A 143 6.25 -5.62 -7.70
N ARG A 144 4.92 -5.74 -7.71
CA ARG A 144 4.13 -5.98 -8.91
C ARG A 144 3.18 -4.81 -9.08
N TYR A 145 3.07 -4.33 -10.31
CA TYR A 145 2.25 -3.18 -10.65
C TYR A 145 1.08 -3.60 -11.53
N TYR A 146 0.02 -2.81 -11.51
CA TYR A 146 -1.12 -2.95 -12.40
C TYR A 146 -1.61 -1.58 -12.89
N THR A 147 -1.74 -1.39 -14.20
CA THR A 147 -2.29 -0.20 -14.83
C THR A 147 -3.75 -0.44 -15.18
N THR A 148 -4.61 0.44 -14.66
CA THR A 148 -6.06 0.33 -14.83
C THR A 148 -6.49 0.42 -16.28
N LEU A 149 -7.52 -0.34 -16.66
CA LEU A 149 -8.16 -0.23 -17.96
C LEU A 149 -9.16 0.93 -17.99
N PHE A 150 -9.81 1.19 -16.85
CA PHE A 150 -10.82 2.23 -16.71
C PHE A 150 -10.28 3.48 -16.03
N ASN A 151 -11.02 4.57 -16.18
CA ASN A 151 -10.74 5.83 -15.51
C ASN A 151 -11.28 5.78 -14.06
N TRP A 152 -10.35 5.81 -13.10
CA TRP A 152 -10.61 5.85 -11.66
C TRP A 152 -10.15 7.19 -11.03
N SER A 153 -10.15 8.27 -11.81
CA SER A 153 -9.70 9.58 -11.37
C SER A 153 -10.46 10.04 -10.12
N GLY A 154 -9.72 10.53 -9.12
CA GLY A 154 -10.27 10.97 -7.83
C GLY A 154 -10.75 9.85 -6.89
N ILE A 155 -10.67 8.57 -7.27
CA ILE A 155 -11.12 7.43 -6.46
C ILE A 155 -9.91 6.66 -5.93
N SER A 156 -9.77 6.48 -4.61
CA SER A 156 -8.73 5.61 -4.08
C SER A 156 -8.98 4.16 -4.51
N ILE A 157 -7.94 3.46 -4.98
CA ILE A 157 -8.03 2.09 -5.50
C ILE A 157 -6.85 1.24 -5.03
N GLN A 158 -7.08 -0.06 -4.86
CA GLN A 158 -6.07 -1.09 -4.60
C GLN A 158 -6.47 -2.42 -5.23
N GLY A 159 -5.55 -3.38 -5.34
CA GLY A 159 -5.87 -4.69 -5.89
C GLY A 159 -4.75 -5.70 -5.68
N GLY A 160 -5.05 -6.97 -5.94
CA GLY A 160 -4.06 -8.05 -5.88
C GLY A 160 -4.57 -9.35 -6.49
N ASP A 161 -3.64 -10.21 -6.88
CA ASP A 161 -3.95 -11.48 -7.58
C ASP A 161 -4.42 -12.61 -6.63
N ASN A 162 -4.19 -12.45 -5.33
CA ASN A 162 -4.34 -13.51 -4.32
C ASN A 162 -5.17 -13.04 -3.13
N GLY A 163 -6.35 -12.47 -3.37
CA GLY A 163 -7.31 -12.16 -2.32
C GLY A 163 -7.98 -13.43 -1.80
N VAL A 164 -8.24 -13.48 -0.49
CA VAL A 164 -9.04 -14.55 0.13
C VAL A 164 -10.44 -14.02 0.40
N VAL A 165 -11.46 -14.67 -0.14
CA VAL A 165 -12.86 -14.39 0.21
C VAL A 165 -13.27 -15.35 1.31
N ILE A 166 -13.54 -14.80 2.50
CA ILE A 166 -14.01 -15.58 3.66
C ILE A 166 -15.54 -15.60 3.61
N SER A 167 -16.11 -16.76 3.27
CA SER A 167 -17.56 -16.95 3.32
C SER A 167 -17.99 -17.23 4.77
N ALA A 168 -18.88 -16.40 5.30
CA ALA A 168 -19.44 -16.58 6.64
C ALA A 168 -20.51 -17.69 6.73
N ALA A 169 -20.95 -18.24 5.61
CA ALA A 169 -22.04 -19.21 5.54
C ALA A 169 -21.59 -20.50 4.84
N LYS A 170 -21.09 -21.50 5.61
CA LYS A 170 -20.79 -22.90 5.19
C LYS A 170 -20.22 -23.14 3.77
N GLY A 171 -19.60 -22.14 3.16
CA GLY A 171 -18.97 -22.18 1.85
C GLY A 171 -17.45 -22.13 2.02
N LYS A 172 -16.74 -22.92 1.21
CA LYS A 172 -15.27 -22.92 1.20
C LYS A 172 -14.77 -21.53 0.81
N SER A 173 -13.90 -20.96 1.63
CA SER A 173 -13.12 -19.79 1.24
C SER A 173 -12.41 -20.08 -0.08
N TYR A 174 -12.39 -19.12 -1.00
CA TYR A 174 -11.71 -19.24 -2.29
C TYR A 174 -10.72 -18.11 -2.49
N ALA A 175 -9.67 -18.40 -3.25
CA ALA A 175 -8.70 -17.41 -3.71
C ALA A 175 -9.20 -16.79 -5.02
N THR A 176 -9.08 -15.49 -5.14
CA THR A 176 -9.48 -14.72 -6.34
C THR A 176 -8.60 -13.51 -6.51
N SER A 177 -8.44 -13.04 -7.75
CA SER A 177 -7.98 -11.66 -7.96
C SER A 177 -9.06 -10.71 -7.45
N PHE A 178 -8.63 -9.57 -6.91
CA PHE A 178 -9.53 -8.55 -6.39
C PHE A 178 -9.10 -7.15 -6.81
N PHE A 179 -10.09 -6.29 -7.02
CA PHE A 179 -9.92 -4.87 -7.28
C PHE A 179 -10.86 -4.09 -6.39
N GLU A 180 -10.33 -3.19 -5.58
CA GLU A 180 -11.08 -2.44 -4.58
C GLU A 180 -11.01 -0.95 -4.85
N ALA A 181 -12.16 -0.30 -4.72
CA ALA A 181 -12.32 1.13 -4.91
C ALA A 181 -13.09 1.74 -3.73
N PHE A 182 -12.73 2.97 -3.36
CA PHE A 182 -13.32 3.71 -2.23
C PHE A 182 -13.95 5.04 -2.69
N PRO A 183 -15.01 5.00 -3.53
CA PRO A 183 -15.62 6.22 -4.05
C PRO A 183 -16.58 6.87 -3.03
N THR A 184 -16.87 8.14 -3.27
CA THR A 184 -18.04 8.83 -2.69
C THR A 184 -19.08 9.00 -3.79
N ILE A 185 -20.25 8.36 -3.62
CA ILE A 185 -21.34 8.36 -4.61
C ILE A 185 -22.55 9.03 -3.99
N HIS A 186 -23.03 10.13 -4.58
CA HIS A 186 -24.18 10.90 -4.07
C HIS A 186 -24.07 11.19 -2.56
N ASN A 187 -22.90 11.68 -2.11
CA ASN A 187 -22.54 11.94 -0.71
C ASN A 187 -22.45 10.72 0.22
N VAL A 188 -22.51 9.50 -0.32
CA VAL A 188 -22.30 8.27 0.44
C VAL A 188 -20.90 7.72 0.16
N LYS A 189 -20.03 7.74 1.17
CA LYS A 189 -18.75 7.01 1.14
C LYS A 189 -19.06 5.51 1.12
N THR A 190 -18.55 4.79 0.13
CA THR A 190 -18.80 3.36 -0.04
C THR A 190 -17.49 2.61 -0.33
N PHE A 191 -17.56 1.30 -0.18
CA PHE A 191 -16.55 0.36 -0.63
C PHE A 191 -17.11 -0.44 -1.82
N ILE A 192 -16.30 -0.61 -2.86
CA ILE A 192 -16.62 -1.46 -4.00
C ILE A 192 -15.47 -2.46 -4.15
N ARG A 193 -15.81 -3.74 -4.19
CA ARG A 193 -14.87 -4.81 -4.50
C ARG A 193 -15.36 -5.55 -5.74
N GLY A 194 -14.49 -5.64 -6.73
CA GLY A 194 -14.62 -6.53 -7.86
C GLY A 194 -13.76 -7.77 -7.68
N GLU A 195 -14.20 -8.90 -8.24
CA GLU A 195 -13.53 -10.19 -8.13
C GLU A 195 -13.51 -10.88 -9.50
N GLY A 196 -12.44 -11.63 -9.78
CA GLY A 196 -12.27 -12.34 -11.05
C GLY A 196 -11.09 -13.31 -11.02
N ALA A 197 -10.98 -14.14 -12.05
CA ALA A 197 -9.83 -15.03 -12.23
C ALA A 197 -8.55 -14.23 -12.51
N THR A 198 -8.70 -13.03 -13.08
CA THR A 198 -7.61 -12.08 -13.35
C THR A 198 -7.92 -10.71 -12.74
N LEU A 199 -6.90 -9.87 -12.57
CA LEU A 199 -7.07 -8.47 -12.17
C LEU A 199 -7.91 -7.66 -13.16
N VAL A 200 -7.82 -7.97 -14.45
CA VAL A 200 -8.62 -7.33 -15.50
C VAL A 200 -10.11 -7.60 -15.28
N GLU A 201 -10.47 -8.86 -15.03
CA GLU A 201 -11.84 -9.24 -14.71
C GLU A 201 -12.31 -8.61 -13.40
N ALA A 202 -11.45 -8.59 -12.38
CA ALA A 202 -11.77 -7.96 -11.10
C ALA A 202 -11.99 -6.44 -11.23
N GLU A 203 -11.19 -5.74 -12.03
CA GLU A 203 -11.38 -4.32 -12.31
C GLU A 203 -12.69 -4.07 -13.08
N GLN A 204 -12.97 -4.88 -14.12
CA GLN A 204 -14.21 -4.81 -14.89
C GLN A 204 -15.44 -4.93 -13.98
N ASP A 205 -15.48 -5.96 -13.13
CA ASP A 205 -16.57 -6.17 -12.16
C ASP A 205 -16.71 -5.00 -11.18
N ALA A 206 -15.58 -4.47 -10.67
CA ALA A 206 -15.60 -3.27 -9.82
C ALA A 206 -16.15 -2.04 -10.57
N TYR A 207 -15.77 -1.84 -11.83
CA TYR A 207 -16.18 -0.69 -12.63
C TYR A 207 -17.66 -0.76 -13.01
N GLU A 208 -18.17 -1.95 -13.32
CA GLU A 208 -19.61 -2.17 -13.54
C GLU A 208 -20.44 -1.87 -12.29
N LYS A 209 -19.96 -2.33 -11.12
CA LYS A 209 -20.58 -2.01 -9.83
C LYS A 209 -20.56 -0.50 -9.56
N LEU A 210 -19.47 0.20 -9.88
CA LEU A 210 -19.39 1.66 -9.78
C LEU A 210 -20.44 2.33 -10.66
N ASN A 211 -20.48 1.99 -11.95
CA ASN A 211 -21.40 2.58 -12.91
C ASN A 211 -22.87 2.33 -12.53
N LYS A 212 -23.20 1.11 -12.08
CA LYS A 212 -24.56 0.78 -11.59
C LYS A 212 -24.97 1.68 -10.43
N LYS A 213 -24.07 1.97 -9.49
CA LYS A 213 -24.33 2.81 -8.32
C LYS A 213 -24.43 4.29 -8.68
N MET A 214 -23.52 4.79 -9.53
CA MET A 214 -23.53 6.16 -10.04
C MET A 214 -24.80 6.50 -10.83
N ASN A 215 -25.32 5.56 -11.61
CA ASN A 215 -26.51 5.77 -12.44
C ASN A 215 -27.85 5.68 -11.68
N CYS A 216 -27.83 5.32 -10.39
CA CYS A 216 -29.04 5.25 -9.58
C CYS A 216 -29.45 6.65 -9.09
N LYS A 217 -30.42 7.26 -9.80
CA LYS A 217 -30.90 8.63 -9.53
C LYS A 217 -31.58 8.78 -8.17
N GLU A 218 -32.36 7.78 -7.77
CA GLU A 218 -33.12 7.77 -6.52
C GLU A 218 -32.90 6.46 -5.78
N HIS A 219 -32.15 6.55 -4.68
CA HIS A 219 -31.83 5.40 -3.84
C HIS A 219 -33.00 5.03 -2.95
N ASP A 220 -33.31 3.74 -2.88
CA ASP A 220 -34.32 3.16 -2.00
C ASP A 220 -33.61 2.38 -0.88
N TRP A 221 -33.52 3.00 0.28
CA TRP A 221 -32.64 2.56 1.36
C TRP A 221 -33.33 1.57 2.31
N VAL A 222 -32.65 0.47 2.57
CA VAL A 222 -32.99 -0.45 3.66
C VAL A 222 -31.84 -0.51 4.67
N ARG A 223 -32.17 -0.53 5.97
CA ARG A 223 -31.21 -0.58 7.09
C ARG A 223 -30.63 -1.98 7.28
N THR A 224 -29.94 -2.51 6.28
CA THR A 224 -29.29 -3.81 6.36
C THR A 224 -27.96 -3.83 5.62
N ASP A 225 -27.06 -4.67 6.09
CA ASP A 225 -25.81 -5.05 5.41
C ASP A 225 -25.95 -6.36 4.61
N GLY A 226 -27.18 -6.86 4.46
CA GLY A 226 -27.49 -8.14 3.82
C GLY A 226 -27.53 -9.32 4.78
N ARG A 227 -27.21 -9.13 6.06
CA ARG A 227 -27.27 -10.18 7.09
C ARG A 227 -28.17 -9.79 8.24
N VAL A 228 -28.00 -8.58 8.76
CA VAL A 228 -28.73 -8.09 9.94
C VAL A 228 -29.28 -6.69 9.70
N GLU A 229 -30.28 -6.32 10.48
CA GLU A 229 -30.74 -4.93 10.55
C GLU A 229 -29.68 -4.07 11.26
N ARG A 230 -29.40 -2.89 10.72
CA ARG A 230 -28.33 -2.00 11.15
C ARG A 230 -28.90 -0.74 11.81
N LYS A 231 -28.41 -0.43 13.01
CA LYS A 231 -28.86 0.74 13.82
C LYS A 231 -27.93 1.95 13.71
N ASP A 232 -26.72 1.76 13.21
CA ASP A 232 -25.62 2.73 13.10
C ASP A 232 -25.73 3.68 11.89
N GLY A 233 -26.88 3.71 11.23
CA GLY A 233 -27.11 4.49 10.01
C GLY A 233 -26.60 3.82 8.73
N TYR A 234 -26.00 2.63 8.82
CA TYR A 234 -25.64 1.85 7.65
C TYR A 234 -26.91 1.38 6.92
N ALA A 235 -26.93 1.56 5.61
CA ALA A 235 -28.04 1.16 4.76
C ALA A 235 -27.53 0.73 3.38
N THR A 236 -28.33 -0.09 2.72
CA THR A 236 -28.08 -0.57 1.36
C THR A 236 -29.25 -0.20 0.46
N CYS A 237 -28.98 0.32 -0.73
CA CYS A 237 -29.99 0.63 -1.72
C CYS A 237 -30.48 -0.66 -2.41
N THR A 238 -31.78 -0.94 -2.38
CA THR A 238 -32.38 -2.14 -2.98
C THR A 238 -32.23 -2.21 -4.51
N LYS A 239 -32.09 -1.04 -5.17
CA LYS A 239 -32.01 -0.93 -6.64
C LYS A 239 -30.59 -1.15 -7.18
N CYS A 240 -29.59 -0.54 -6.55
CA CYS A 240 -28.20 -0.48 -7.05
C CYS A 240 -27.16 -1.09 -6.12
N ALA A 241 -27.58 -1.55 -4.93
CA ALA A 241 -26.73 -2.05 -3.87
C ALA A 241 -25.67 -1.04 -3.39
N LEU A 242 -25.82 0.26 -3.65
CA LEU A 242 -24.98 1.26 -2.98
C LEU A 242 -25.17 1.10 -1.48
N SER A 243 -24.07 1.05 -0.73
CA SER A 243 -24.11 0.74 0.70
C SER A 243 -23.16 1.65 1.47
N GLY A 244 -23.58 2.13 2.62
CA GLY A 244 -22.77 3.00 3.45
C GLY A 244 -23.61 3.62 4.57
N HIS A 245 -23.02 4.54 5.32
CA HIS A 245 -23.77 5.31 6.34
C HIS A 245 -24.63 6.39 5.66
N ALA A 246 -25.68 5.97 4.96
CA ALA A 246 -26.56 6.81 4.16
C ALA A 246 -27.77 7.35 4.94
N LEU A 247 -28.09 6.74 6.09
CA LEU A 247 -29.21 7.14 6.93
C LEU A 247 -28.72 7.62 8.29
N GLU A 248 -29.55 8.42 8.96
CA GLU A 248 -29.29 8.81 10.34
C GLU A 248 -29.35 7.56 11.25
N PRO A 249 -28.45 7.41 12.24
CA PRO A 249 -28.52 6.32 13.20
C PRO A 249 -29.85 6.31 13.96
N THR A 250 -30.32 5.14 14.38
CA THR A 250 -31.49 5.01 15.27
C THR A 250 -31.07 4.89 16.73
N THR A 251 -29.78 4.73 16.99
CA THR A 251 -29.17 4.79 18.32
C THR A 251 -28.94 6.24 18.74
N GLU A 252 -28.98 6.52 20.03
CA GLU A 252 -28.94 7.87 20.58
C GLU A 252 -27.70 8.08 21.46
N CYS A 253 -27.15 9.30 21.44
CA CYS A 253 -26.04 9.67 22.30
C CYS A 253 -26.47 9.58 23.77
N THR A 254 -25.69 8.86 24.58
CA THR A 254 -25.94 8.71 26.02
C THR A 254 -26.13 10.06 26.71
N ILE A 255 -25.35 11.09 26.31
CA ILE A 255 -25.31 12.41 26.93
C ILE A 255 -26.42 13.34 26.41
N CYS A 256 -26.50 13.60 25.10
CA CYS A 256 -27.41 14.61 24.55
C CYS A 256 -28.62 14.06 23.79
N LYS A 257 -28.79 12.73 23.72
CA LYS A 257 -29.89 12.05 23.04
C LYS A 257 -30.03 12.29 21.53
N SER A 258 -29.11 13.04 20.92
CA SER A 258 -29.04 13.17 19.46
C SER A 258 -28.66 11.82 18.83
N PRO A 259 -29.08 11.52 17.60
CA PRO A 259 -28.66 10.32 16.90
C PRO A 259 -27.13 10.14 16.87
N ALA A 260 -26.69 8.92 17.12
CA ALA A 260 -25.31 8.58 17.41
C ALA A 260 -24.97 7.18 16.94
N LYS A 261 -23.74 6.96 16.48
CA LYS A 261 -23.26 5.64 16.05
C LYS A 261 -21.93 5.21 16.66
N LEU A 262 -21.21 6.14 17.30
CA LEU A 262 -19.92 5.81 17.89
C LEU A 262 -20.14 5.09 19.19
N THR A 263 -19.49 3.96 19.36
CA THR A 263 -19.61 3.12 20.55
C THR A 263 -18.38 3.26 21.42
N ASN A 264 -18.58 3.37 22.73
CA ASN A 264 -17.54 3.14 23.73
C ASN A 264 -18.18 2.28 24.82
N LEU A 265 -17.71 1.03 24.95
CA LEU A 265 -18.38 -0.05 25.67
C LEU A 265 -19.83 -0.19 25.15
N ASP A 266 -20.80 -0.34 26.05
CA ASP A 266 -22.22 -0.50 25.73
C ASP A 266 -22.96 0.83 25.48
N GLN A 267 -22.23 1.93 25.30
CA GLN A 267 -22.80 3.28 25.17
C GLN A 267 -22.57 3.89 23.79
N PHE A 268 -23.52 4.70 23.32
CA PHE A 268 -23.45 5.42 22.05
C PHE A 268 -23.16 6.90 22.26
N TYR A 269 -22.39 7.50 21.36
CA TYR A 269 -21.97 8.89 21.44
C TYR A 269 -22.07 9.58 20.08
N CYS A 270 -22.49 10.85 20.08
CA CYS A 270 -22.28 11.72 18.93
C CYS A 270 -20.80 12.10 18.83
N ASP A 271 -20.33 12.56 17.66
CA ASP A 271 -18.91 12.91 17.46
C ASP A 271 -18.39 13.90 18.52
N ALA A 272 -19.19 14.91 18.88
CA ALA A 272 -18.81 15.92 19.86
C ALA A 272 -18.59 15.36 21.27
N HIS A 273 -19.39 14.37 21.69
CA HIS A 273 -19.24 13.75 23.01
C HIS A 273 -18.22 12.63 23.02
N TYR A 274 -18.12 11.85 21.93
CA TYR A 274 -17.06 10.85 21.77
C TYR A 274 -15.67 11.50 21.82
N ASN A 275 -15.50 12.63 21.13
CA ASN A 275 -14.25 13.39 21.14
C ASN A 275 -13.94 14.02 22.51
N LYS A 276 -14.84 13.97 23.50
CA LYS A 276 -14.59 14.43 24.87
C LYS A 276 -14.28 13.28 25.84
N LEU A 277 -14.34 12.03 25.37
CA LEU A 277 -13.96 10.89 26.21
C LEU A 277 -12.50 11.03 26.64
N SER A 278 -12.27 10.72 27.91
CA SER A 278 -10.94 10.69 28.51
C SER A 278 -10.13 9.51 27.98
N PHE A 279 -8.81 9.57 28.21
CA PHE A 279 -7.92 8.45 27.94
C PHE A 279 -8.42 7.15 28.60
N GLU A 280 -8.82 7.21 29.87
CA GLU A 280 -9.25 6.02 30.62
C GLU A 280 -10.53 5.40 30.04
N GLU A 281 -11.48 6.23 29.58
CA GLU A 281 -12.72 5.75 28.99
C GLU A 281 -12.49 5.02 27.66
N LEU A 282 -11.63 5.56 26.79
CA LEU A 282 -11.27 4.96 25.51
C LEU A 282 -10.41 3.71 25.71
N TYR A 283 -9.44 3.78 26.60
CA TYR A 283 -8.52 2.68 26.88
C TYR A 283 -9.26 1.47 27.46
N LYS A 284 -10.18 1.70 28.41
CA LYS A 284 -10.99 0.64 29.01
C LYS A 284 -11.83 -0.10 27.98
N ASN A 285 -12.36 0.61 26.98
CA ASN A 285 -13.10 -0.02 25.89
C ASN A 285 -12.23 -0.97 25.07
N ASP A 286 -11.05 -0.52 24.66
CA ASP A 286 -10.15 -1.34 23.85
C ASP A 286 -9.65 -2.57 24.64
N VAL A 287 -9.36 -2.42 25.94
CA VAL A 287 -8.98 -3.55 26.80
C VAL A 287 -10.13 -4.57 26.93
N ALA A 288 -11.37 -4.10 27.09
CA ALA A 288 -12.54 -4.98 27.15
C ALA A 288 -12.71 -5.74 25.83
N PHE A 289 -12.59 -5.05 24.69
CA PHE A 289 -12.65 -5.66 23.35
C PHE A 289 -11.54 -6.69 23.12
N ASN A 290 -10.30 -6.38 23.51
CA ASN A 290 -9.19 -7.33 23.38
C ASN A 290 -9.39 -8.55 24.30
N LYS A 291 -9.91 -8.35 25.51
CA LYS A 291 -10.22 -9.44 26.43
C LYS A 291 -11.30 -10.36 25.85
N GLU A 292 -12.35 -9.82 25.26
CA GLU A 292 -13.38 -10.60 24.58
C GLU A 292 -12.79 -11.45 23.44
N ARG A 293 -11.91 -10.86 22.61
CA ARG A 293 -11.19 -11.58 21.53
C ARG A 293 -10.24 -12.67 22.03
N TYR A 294 -9.75 -12.56 23.25
CA TYR A 294 -8.90 -13.58 23.89
C TYR A 294 -9.73 -14.69 24.52
N GLU A 295 -10.90 -14.36 25.08
CA GLU A 295 -11.80 -15.32 25.72
C GLU A 295 -12.70 -16.07 24.71
N ASP A 296 -12.91 -15.51 23.51
CA ASP A 296 -13.67 -16.11 22.42
C ASP A 296 -12.77 -16.72 21.32
N PRO A 297 -12.56 -18.05 21.32
CA PRO A 297 -11.76 -18.72 20.31
C PRO A 297 -12.41 -18.74 18.91
N ASP A 298 -13.71 -18.47 18.80
CA ASP A 298 -14.43 -18.38 17.52
C ASP A 298 -14.44 -16.94 16.96
N SER A 299 -13.78 -16.00 17.64
CA SER A 299 -13.60 -14.64 17.15
C SER A 299 -12.97 -14.63 15.75
N ILE A 300 -13.42 -13.71 14.90
CA ILE A 300 -12.89 -13.54 13.54
C ILE A 300 -11.39 -13.21 13.56
N ILE A 301 -10.93 -12.54 14.63
CA ILE A 301 -9.53 -12.16 14.84
C ILE A 301 -9.16 -12.52 16.29
N PRO A 302 -8.93 -13.82 16.57
CA PRO A 302 -8.69 -14.30 17.93
C PRO A 302 -7.32 -13.84 18.42
N ILE A 303 -7.18 -13.72 19.75
CA ILE A 303 -5.90 -13.57 20.42
C ILE A 303 -5.59 -14.93 21.06
N GLU A 304 -4.51 -15.58 20.65
CA GLU A 304 -4.26 -16.98 21.01
C GLU A 304 -3.49 -17.12 22.33
N THR A 305 -2.72 -16.08 22.70
CA THR A 305 -1.84 -16.14 23.88
C THR A 305 -2.00 -14.95 24.80
N GLU A 306 -1.71 -15.16 26.09
CA GLU A 306 -1.66 -14.08 27.09
C GLU A 306 -0.62 -13.01 26.73
N GLY A 307 0.47 -13.42 26.08
CA GLY A 307 1.48 -12.50 25.55
C GLY A 307 0.91 -11.59 24.45
N GLU A 308 0.16 -12.13 23.50
CA GLU A 308 -0.50 -11.32 22.47
C GLU A 308 -1.55 -10.39 23.08
N LEU A 309 -2.33 -10.84 24.07
CA LEU A 309 -3.30 -9.99 24.78
C LEU A 309 -2.61 -8.79 25.43
N LYS A 310 -1.50 -9.04 26.15
CA LYS A 310 -0.70 -7.98 26.76
C LYS A 310 -0.15 -7.02 25.71
N SER A 311 0.25 -7.52 24.54
CA SER A 311 0.78 -6.71 23.44
C SER A 311 -0.30 -5.80 22.85
N GLU A 312 -1.46 -6.35 22.53
CA GLU A 312 -2.61 -5.61 22.00
C GLU A 312 -3.07 -4.53 23.01
N ASN A 313 -3.14 -4.86 24.30
CA ASN A 313 -3.46 -3.89 25.35
C ASN A 313 -2.42 -2.78 25.49
N PHE A 314 -1.13 -3.10 25.31
CA PHE A 314 -0.07 -2.09 25.30
C PHE A 314 -0.17 -1.16 24.08
N GLU A 315 -0.49 -1.71 22.90
CA GLU A 315 -0.72 -0.90 21.70
C GLU A 315 -1.95 0.00 21.85
N SER A 316 -3.05 -0.51 22.40
CA SER A 316 -4.25 0.26 22.74
C SER A 316 -3.94 1.39 23.72
N TYR A 317 -3.08 1.14 24.72
CA TYR A 317 -2.63 2.18 25.64
C TYR A 317 -1.91 3.31 24.89
N LEU A 318 -0.88 2.98 24.10
CA LEU A 318 -0.11 3.97 23.34
C LEU A 318 -0.99 4.75 22.35
N SER A 319 -1.86 4.04 21.64
CA SER A 319 -2.75 4.62 20.63
C SER A 319 -3.72 5.63 21.26
N ASN A 320 -4.42 5.24 22.33
CA ASN A 320 -5.39 6.12 22.99
C ASN A 320 -4.71 7.29 23.69
N LYS A 321 -3.54 7.08 24.31
CA LYS A 321 -2.79 8.17 24.94
C LYS A 321 -2.34 9.20 23.91
N PHE A 322 -1.77 8.74 22.79
CA PHE A 322 -1.34 9.61 21.71
C PHE A 322 -2.52 10.36 21.07
N TYR A 323 -3.63 9.66 20.82
CA TYR A 323 -4.85 10.26 20.28
C TYR A 323 -5.37 11.41 21.15
N VAL A 324 -5.51 11.19 22.46
CA VAL A 324 -6.00 12.18 23.42
C VAL A 324 -5.07 13.40 23.48
N LEU A 325 -3.75 13.19 23.57
CA LEU A 325 -2.77 14.29 23.59
C LEU A 325 -2.82 15.13 22.31
N LEU A 326 -2.85 14.46 21.15
CA LEU A 326 -2.89 15.12 19.85
C LEU A 326 -4.18 15.95 19.70
N ARG A 327 -5.31 15.38 20.12
CA ARG A 327 -6.60 16.05 20.15
C ARG A 327 -6.55 17.29 21.05
N ASP A 328 -6.15 17.14 22.30
CA ASP A 328 -6.20 18.21 23.30
C ASP A 328 -5.27 19.37 22.91
N GLN A 329 -4.07 19.06 22.41
CA GLN A 329 -3.13 20.08 21.95
C GLN A 329 -3.59 20.77 20.65
N SER A 330 -4.29 20.06 19.76
CA SER A 330 -4.88 20.69 18.57
C SER A 330 -5.96 21.71 18.95
N LEU A 331 -6.73 21.43 20.01
CA LEU A 331 -7.72 22.37 20.57
C LEU A 331 -7.04 23.59 21.21
N GLU A 332 -5.99 23.36 22.00
CA GLU A 332 -5.23 24.44 22.66
C GLU A 332 -4.52 25.38 21.68
N SER A 333 -3.99 24.83 20.58
CA SER A 333 -3.29 25.60 19.54
C SER A 333 -4.22 26.37 18.60
N GLY A 334 -5.54 26.29 18.79
CA GLY A 334 -6.55 26.95 17.94
C GLY A 334 -6.62 26.39 16.51
N THR A 335 -5.95 25.27 16.23
CA THR A 335 -5.98 24.57 14.94
C THR A 335 -6.55 23.17 15.16
N PRO A 336 -7.88 23.03 15.34
CA PRO A 336 -8.49 21.75 15.67
C PRO A 336 -8.24 20.76 14.54
N LEU A 337 -7.68 19.60 14.87
CA LEU A 337 -7.59 18.49 13.93
C LEU A 337 -8.97 17.85 13.80
N SER A 338 -9.33 17.48 12.57
CA SER A 338 -10.46 16.58 12.35
C SER A 338 -10.18 15.21 12.99
N LYS A 339 -11.24 14.47 13.26
CA LYS A 339 -11.15 13.10 13.77
C LYS A 339 -10.28 12.23 12.84
N GLU A 340 -10.52 12.32 11.53
CA GLU A 340 -9.77 11.58 10.51
C GLU A 340 -8.27 11.90 10.55
N GLU A 341 -7.91 13.18 10.70
CA GLU A 341 -6.50 13.60 10.83
C GLU A 341 -5.87 13.06 12.12
N SER A 342 -6.56 13.17 13.25
CA SER A 342 -6.08 12.62 14.53
C SER A 342 -5.87 11.10 14.45
N PHE A 343 -6.80 10.37 13.84
CA PHE A 343 -6.65 8.91 13.64
C PHE A 343 -5.50 8.58 12.69
N TYR A 344 -5.35 9.32 11.58
CA TYR A 344 -4.27 9.12 10.63
C TYR A 344 -2.89 9.32 11.29
N LEU A 345 -2.71 10.44 12.00
CA LEU A 345 -1.47 10.75 12.70
C LEU A 345 -1.16 9.72 13.80
N THR A 346 -2.19 9.30 14.57
CA THR A 346 -2.05 8.25 15.58
C THR A 346 -1.59 6.94 14.94
N ARG A 347 -2.22 6.51 13.84
CA ARG A 347 -1.80 5.30 13.12
C ARG A 347 -0.39 5.40 12.58
N LYS A 348 0.01 6.54 12.03
CA LYS A 348 1.38 6.76 11.54
C LYS A 348 2.39 6.69 12.68
N PHE A 349 2.10 7.33 13.82
CA PHE A 349 2.93 7.24 15.01
C PHE A 349 3.09 5.79 15.47
N ILE A 350 2.00 5.05 15.62
CA ILE A 350 2.04 3.64 16.01
C ILE A 350 2.79 2.78 14.99
N GLN A 351 2.61 3.00 13.68
CA GLN A 351 3.38 2.29 12.65
C GLN A 351 4.89 2.55 12.76
N ILE A 352 5.28 3.79 13.05
CA ILE A 352 6.68 4.16 13.24
C ILE A 352 7.24 3.48 14.48
N VAL A 353 6.51 3.56 15.60
CA VAL A 353 6.87 2.90 16.86
C VAL A 353 7.02 1.40 16.65
N LYS A 354 6.04 0.76 16.01
CA LYS A 354 6.09 -0.65 15.61
C LYS A 354 7.32 -0.93 14.75
N LYS A 355 7.52 -0.20 13.66
CA LYS A 355 8.66 -0.38 12.75
C LYS A 355 9.98 -0.33 13.54
N HIS A 356 10.15 0.63 14.43
CA HIS A 356 11.37 0.73 15.23
C HIS A 356 11.49 -0.38 16.28
N ILE A 357 10.41 -0.72 17.00
CA ILE A 357 10.39 -1.86 17.93
C ILE A 357 10.72 -3.18 17.22
N TYR A 358 10.15 -3.42 16.04
CA TYR A 358 10.31 -4.67 15.30
C TYR A 358 11.62 -4.74 14.50
N GLU A 359 12.09 -3.65 13.88
CA GLU A 359 13.36 -3.61 13.14
C GLU A 359 14.57 -3.71 14.06
N ILE A 360 14.57 -3.09 15.24
CA ILE A 360 15.67 -3.22 16.21
C ILE A 360 15.58 -4.50 17.05
N LYS A 361 14.58 -5.37 16.78
CA LYS A 361 14.22 -6.49 17.67
C LYS A 361 13.99 -6.04 19.12
N GLY A 362 13.54 -4.80 19.32
CA GLY A 362 13.23 -4.25 20.65
C GLY A 362 12.24 -5.13 21.40
N TYR A 363 11.28 -5.74 20.69
CA TYR A 363 10.36 -6.73 21.27
C TYR A 363 11.05 -7.99 21.83
N GLN A 364 12.24 -8.36 21.32
CA GLN A 364 13.04 -9.48 21.85
C GLN A 364 13.89 -9.06 23.06
N ASN A 365 14.13 -7.75 23.23
CA ASN A 365 14.79 -7.18 24.41
C ASN A 365 13.78 -6.88 25.53
N PHE A 366 12.49 -6.75 25.21
CA PHE A 366 11.41 -6.87 26.18
C PHE A 366 11.25 -8.34 26.52
N THR A 367 11.93 -8.80 27.57
CA THR A 367 11.72 -10.17 28.10
C THR A 367 10.27 -10.41 28.51
N GLU A 368 9.56 -9.33 28.85
CA GLU A 368 8.13 -9.30 29.16
C GLU A 368 7.55 -7.98 28.64
N ILE A 369 6.26 -7.99 28.27
CA ILE A 369 5.54 -6.76 27.93
C ILE A 369 5.51 -5.86 29.15
N PRO A 370 5.86 -4.57 29.03
CA PRO A 370 5.91 -3.67 30.18
C PRO A 370 4.60 -3.68 30.96
N ASP A 371 4.69 -3.86 32.27
CA ASP A 371 3.54 -3.68 33.17
C ASP A 371 3.12 -2.21 33.13
N ILE A 372 2.00 -1.96 32.44
CA ILE A 372 1.41 -0.63 32.25
C ILE A 372 0.98 0.03 33.56
N GLU A 373 0.73 -0.78 34.61
CA GLU A 373 0.37 -0.28 35.93
C GLU A 373 1.59 0.11 36.76
N SER A 374 2.79 -0.31 36.34
CA SER A 374 4.02 -0.02 37.05
C SER A 374 4.33 1.47 37.09
N LYS A 375 4.85 1.93 38.24
CA LYS A 375 5.28 3.32 38.44
C LYS A 375 6.34 3.75 37.43
N GLY A 376 7.26 2.86 37.07
CA GLY A 376 8.32 3.14 36.09
C GLY A 376 7.75 3.43 34.70
N PHE A 377 6.76 2.65 34.29
CA PHE A 377 6.05 2.86 33.02
C PHE A 377 5.31 4.19 32.98
N LYS A 378 4.55 4.51 34.04
CA LYS A 378 3.81 5.78 34.14
C LYS A 378 4.74 7.00 34.04
N ASN A 379 5.86 7.00 34.76
CA ASN A 379 6.86 8.07 34.68
C ASN A 379 7.48 8.23 33.28
N ASN A 380 7.77 7.11 32.61
CA ASN A 380 8.32 7.11 31.26
C ASN A 380 7.32 7.67 30.24
N MET A 381 6.03 7.35 30.40
CA MET A 381 4.95 7.90 29.59
C MET A 381 4.81 9.41 29.78
N GLU A 382 4.82 9.91 31.02
CA GLU A 382 4.79 11.35 31.29
C GLU A 382 5.94 12.11 30.59
N CYS A 383 7.12 11.49 30.50
CA CYS A 383 8.24 12.07 29.76
C CYS A 383 7.98 12.11 28.24
N LEU A 384 7.39 11.06 27.67
CA LEU A 384 7.03 11.01 26.25
C LEU A 384 5.96 12.06 25.93
N GLU A 385 4.95 12.18 26.79
CA GLU A 385 3.88 13.18 26.71
C GLU A 385 4.45 14.60 26.68
N LYS A 386 5.35 14.91 27.61
CA LYS A 386 6.02 16.21 27.63
C LYS A 386 6.74 16.52 26.32
N ASN A 387 7.49 15.55 25.77
CA ASN A 387 8.21 15.72 24.51
C ASN A 387 7.26 15.92 23.32
N MET A 388 6.11 15.24 23.33
CA MET A 388 5.05 15.46 22.33
C MET A 388 4.45 16.86 22.42
N THR A 389 4.17 17.35 23.63
CA THR A 389 3.68 18.72 23.87
C THR A 389 4.66 19.76 23.37
N GLU A 390 5.95 19.56 23.65
CA GLU A 390 7.00 20.43 23.11
C GLU A 390 7.08 20.38 21.57
N TYR A 391 6.84 19.21 20.97
CA TYR A 391 6.79 19.04 19.50
C TYR A 391 5.65 19.84 18.87
N LEU A 392 4.41 19.67 19.35
CA LEU A 392 3.24 20.32 18.76
C LEU A 392 3.27 21.85 18.95
N ASN A 393 3.85 22.34 20.04
CA ASN A 393 4.02 23.77 20.29
C ASN A 393 5.11 24.44 19.44
N LYS A 394 6.06 23.69 18.87
CA LYS A 394 7.21 24.23 18.11
C LYS A 394 7.03 24.20 16.59
N LYS A 395 5.79 24.21 16.07
CA LYS A 395 5.43 24.03 14.66
C LYS A 395 6.09 25.04 13.69
N SER A 396 7.40 24.93 13.45
CA SER A 396 8.14 25.59 12.38
C SER A 396 9.37 24.78 11.93
N LYS A 397 9.28 24.28 10.70
CA LYS A 397 10.34 24.15 9.68
C LYS A 397 11.48 23.11 9.76
N ASN A 398 11.45 22.08 10.60
CA ASN A 398 12.28 20.88 10.31
C ASN A 398 11.68 19.61 10.93
N ASP A 399 11.01 18.81 10.10
CA ASP A 399 10.36 17.54 10.50
C ASP A 399 11.36 16.50 11.06
N GLU A 400 12.64 16.57 10.68
CA GLU A 400 13.69 15.62 11.12
C GLU A 400 14.11 15.80 12.59
N LEU A 401 14.34 17.04 13.04
CA LEU A 401 14.66 17.34 14.45
C LEU A 401 13.47 17.04 15.36
N ALA A 402 12.28 17.25 14.82
CA ALA A 402 11.01 17.06 15.49
C ALA A 402 10.70 15.56 15.70
N PHE A 403 10.98 14.74 14.68
CA PHE A 403 11.00 13.29 14.78
C PHE A 403 12.06 12.78 15.77
N ALA A 404 13.26 13.37 15.77
CA ALA A 404 14.34 13.02 16.69
C ALA A 404 14.00 13.27 18.17
N SER A 405 13.28 14.36 18.51
CA SER A 405 12.82 14.61 19.88
C SER A 405 11.75 13.61 20.34
N LEU A 406 10.80 13.26 19.45
CA LEU A 406 9.79 12.24 19.70
C LEU A 406 10.45 10.87 19.92
N PHE A 407 11.43 10.55 19.08
CA PHE A 407 12.24 9.33 19.13
C PHE A 407 13.10 9.25 20.41
N LEU A 408 13.70 10.36 20.88
CA LEU A 408 14.44 10.41 22.14
C LEU A 408 13.54 10.22 23.37
N GLY A 409 12.31 10.73 23.33
CA GLY A 409 11.29 10.42 24.33
C GLY A 409 10.97 8.93 24.38
N TRP A 410 10.86 8.33 23.20
CA TRP A 410 10.60 6.90 23.06
C TRP A 410 11.79 6.02 23.53
N LEU A 411 13.04 6.38 23.22
CA LEU A 411 14.23 5.66 23.70
C LEU A 411 14.30 5.61 25.23
N LYS A 412 14.02 6.74 25.89
CA LYS A 412 13.90 6.80 27.35
C LYS A 412 12.76 5.92 27.85
N PHE A 413 11.61 5.96 27.18
CA PHE A 413 10.45 5.15 27.53
C PHE A 413 10.73 3.65 27.44
N ALA A 414 11.45 3.21 26.40
CA ALA A 414 11.83 1.83 26.18
C ALA A 414 12.95 1.33 27.11
N GLY A 415 13.47 2.18 28.01
CA GLY A 415 14.57 1.82 28.91
C GLY A 415 15.89 1.55 28.18
N ILE A 416 16.00 1.94 26.91
CA ILE A 416 17.19 1.77 26.08
C ILE A 416 18.20 2.83 26.53
N LYS A 417 19.21 2.41 27.29
CA LYS A 417 20.35 3.28 27.60
C LYS A 417 21.17 3.48 26.33
N ASN A 418 21.52 4.73 26.05
CA ASN A 418 22.39 5.13 24.93
C ASN A 418 23.67 4.31 24.85
#